data_AF-A0A438BMC0-F1
#
_entry.id   AF-A0A438BMC0-F1
#
_cell.length_a   1.000
_cell.length_b   1.000
_cell.length_c   1.000
_cell.angle_alpha   90.00
_cell.angle_beta   90.00
_cell.angle_gamma   90.00
#
_symmetry.space_group_name_H-M   'P 1'
#
loop_
_entity.id
_entity.type
_entity.pdbx_description
1 polymer ?
#
loop_
_entity_poly.entity_id
_entity_poly.type
_entity_poly.pdbx_seq_one_letter_code
_entity_poly.pdbx_strand_id
1 'polypeptide(L)'
;MIVVCTIQECPWKITTYAIRDSNIVQVHTFRNVHNHCLEDVALYQPLVRSTHASLVIDDVIWSTPEYQPWKICKDFVRQHGFQLTYLQAWQMKEKAKERIYGQPKNYYKLLPWMCKRMIATNPRSMVELSYSDDGHFEQLFVAHSISIQRFLMGCRPIIAIDSTHMSDFQPPLMMLMI
;
A
#
# COMPACT_ATOMS: atom_id res chain seq x y z
N MET A 1 8.93 -4.95 -29.06
CA MET A 1 7.63 -4.39 -28.62
C MET A 1 7.21 -3.30 -29.59
N ILE A 2 5.92 -3.20 -29.90
CA ILE A 2 5.38 -2.10 -30.69
C ILE A 2 4.35 -1.37 -29.83
N VAL A 3 4.49 -0.05 -29.71
CA VAL A 3 3.53 0.82 -29.06
C VAL A 3 2.95 1.73 -30.14
N VAL A 4 1.63 1.74 -30.28
CA VAL A 4 0.90 2.57 -31.24
C VAL A 4 -0.06 3.48 -30.50
N CYS A 5 -0.44 4.60 -31.13
CA CYS A 5 -1.52 5.41 -30.62
C CYS A 5 -2.85 4.65 -30.70
N THR A 6 -3.76 4.92 -29.76
CA THR A 6 -5.09 4.30 -29.68
C THR A 6 -6.07 4.84 -30.72
N ILE A 7 -5.81 6.04 -31.26
CA ILE A 7 -6.63 6.66 -32.30
C ILE A 7 -6.40 5.92 -33.63
N GLN A 8 -7.49 5.49 -34.27
CA GLN A 8 -7.41 4.83 -35.58
C GLN A 8 -6.73 5.74 -36.61
N GLU A 9 -5.91 5.15 -37.46
CA GLU A 9 -5.15 5.83 -38.53
C GLU A 9 -4.15 6.90 -38.05
N CYS A 10 -3.83 6.95 -36.75
CA CYS A 10 -2.78 7.82 -36.25
C CYS A 10 -1.39 7.27 -36.64
N PRO A 11 -0.50 8.11 -37.24
CA PRO A 11 0.81 7.66 -37.67
C PRO A 11 1.81 7.46 -36.51
N TRP A 12 1.46 7.86 -35.28
CA TRP A 12 2.34 7.75 -34.13
C TRP A 12 2.62 6.30 -33.76
N LYS A 13 3.91 5.93 -33.72
CA LYS A 13 4.34 4.59 -33.30
C LYS A 13 5.78 4.55 -32.81
N ILE A 14 6.04 3.65 -31.87
CA ILE A 14 7.37 3.25 -31.41
C ILE A 14 7.53 1.75 -31.63
N THR A 15 8.57 1.35 -32.35
CA THR A 15 8.98 -0.06 -32.48
C THR A 15 10.31 -0.23 -31.78
N THR A 16 10.38 -1.18 -30.87
CA THR A 16 11.56 -1.50 -30.10
C THR A 16 11.89 -2.99 -30.16
N TYR A 17 13.16 -3.34 -30.01
CA TYR A 17 13.63 -4.72 -29.90
C TYR A 17 14.48 -4.86 -28.63
N ALA A 18 14.32 -5.97 -27.92
CA ALA A 18 15.23 -6.31 -26.83
C ALA A 18 16.59 -6.67 -27.43
N ILE A 19 17.67 -6.11 -26.88
CA ILE A 19 19.02 -6.47 -27.28
C ILE A 19 19.38 -7.77 -26.57
N ARG A 20 19.27 -8.91 -27.27
CA ARG A 20 19.67 -10.25 -26.75
C ARG A 20 19.07 -10.50 -25.34
N ASP A 21 19.75 -11.29 -24.51
CA ASP A 21 19.39 -11.57 -23.10
C ASP A 21 19.65 -10.40 -22.14
N SER A 22 19.61 -9.15 -22.61
CA SER A 22 19.78 -7.98 -21.75
C SER A 22 18.45 -7.29 -21.43
N ASN A 23 18.44 -6.51 -20.35
CA ASN A 23 17.31 -5.65 -19.99
C ASN A 23 17.26 -4.34 -20.80
N ILE A 24 18.07 -4.22 -21.87
CA ILE A 24 18.17 -3.01 -22.68
C ILE A 24 17.31 -3.16 -23.92
N VAL A 25 16.48 -2.15 -24.18
CA VAL A 25 15.59 -2.13 -25.34
C VAL A 25 16.06 -1.06 -26.32
N GLN A 26 16.32 -1.45 -27.56
CA GLN A 26 16.70 -0.54 -28.63
C GLN A 26 15.45 -0.02 -29.35
N VAL A 27 15.33 1.30 -29.49
CA VAL A 27 14.31 1.93 -30.33
C VAL A 27 14.77 1.81 -31.79
N HIS A 28 14.00 1.11 -32.60
CA HIS A 28 14.27 0.93 -34.02
C HIS A 28 13.52 1.93 -34.88
N THR A 29 12.25 2.18 -34.55
CA THR A 29 11.41 3.11 -35.28
C THR A 29 10.71 4.03 -34.29
N PHE A 30 10.90 5.33 -34.45
CA PHE A 30 10.16 6.34 -33.69
C PHE A 30 9.50 7.32 -34.66
N ARG A 31 8.18 7.27 -34.76
CA ARG A 31 7.40 8.24 -35.53
C ARG A 31 6.61 9.10 -34.54
N ASN A 32 7.14 10.28 -34.24
CA ASN A 32 6.57 11.19 -33.24
C ASN A 32 5.60 12.21 -33.85
N VAL A 33 4.65 11.73 -34.65
CA VAL A 33 3.66 12.60 -35.32
C VAL A 33 2.27 12.12 -34.95
N HIS A 34 1.48 12.99 -34.33
CA HIS A 34 0.04 12.82 -34.15
C HIS A 34 -0.70 13.65 -35.19
N ASN A 35 -1.81 13.12 -35.71
CA ASN A 35 -2.71 13.79 -36.65
C ASN A 35 -4.07 14.12 -36.01
N HIS A 36 -4.15 14.13 -34.69
CA HIS A 36 -5.36 14.33 -33.90
C HIS A 36 -5.08 15.26 -32.71
N CYS A 37 -6.13 15.86 -32.16
CA CYS A 37 -6.04 16.81 -31.07
C CYS A 37 -6.09 16.12 -29.71
N LEU A 38 -5.73 16.84 -28.63
CA LEU A 38 -5.83 16.36 -27.24
C LEU A 38 -7.28 15.98 -26.86
N GLU A 39 -8.27 16.64 -27.45
CA GLU A 39 -9.70 16.35 -27.25
C GLU A 39 -10.08 14.96 -27.79
N ASP A 40 -9.51 14.53 -28.92
CA ASP A 40 -9.71 13.19 -29.48
C ASP A 40 -9.08 12.12 -28.56
N VAL A 41 -7.97 12.46 -27.90
CA VAL A 41 -7.34 11.59 -26.89
C VAL A 41 -8.20 11.53 -25.62
N ALA A 42 -8.95 12.57 -25.27
CA ALA A 42 -9.84 12.56 -24.11
C ALA A 42 -11.04 11.61 -24.28
N LEU A 43 -11.52 11.41 -25.51
CA LEU A 43 -12.54 10.39 -25.84
C LEU A 43 -12.00 8.97 -25.67
N TYR A 44 -10.71 8.78 -25.97
CA TYR A 44 -9.99 7.53 -25.77
C TYR A 44 -9.28 7.55 -24.42
N GLN A 45 -10.02 7.33 -23.34
CA GLN A 45 -9.41 7.22 -22.00
C GLN A 45 -8.17 6.32 -22.06
N PRO A 46 -6.95 6.88 -21.89
CA PRO A 46 -5.77 6.05 -21.89
C PRO A 46 -5.95 5.09 -20.72
N LEU A 47 -5.95 3.80 -21.02
CA LEU A 47 -6.01 2.78 -19.99
C LEU A 47 -4.68 2.81 -19.26
N VAL A 48 -4.56 3.70 -18.28
CA VAL A 48 -3.41 3.76 -17.38
C VAL A 48 -3.42 2.44 -16.63
N ARG A 49 -2.61 1.48 -17.10
CA ARG A 49 -2.39 0.24 -16.36
C ARG A 49 -1.77 0.63 -15.03
N SER A 50 -2.54 0.43 -13.95
CA SER A 50 -2.22 0.88 -12.60
C SER A 50 -0.86 0.40 -12.07
N THR A 51 -0.25 -0.60 -12.71
CA THR A 51 1.07 -1.13 -12.36
C THR A 51 2.20 -0.13 -12.58
N HIS A 52 2.26 0.58 -13.72
CA HIS A 52 3.36 1.52 -13.99
C HIS A 52 3.11 2.92 -13.41
N ALA A 53 1.87 3.41 -13.46
CA ALA A 53 1.55 4.73 -12.93
C ALA A 53 1.72 4.81 -11.40
N SER A 54 1.53 3.71 -10.69
CA SER A 54 1.75 3.70 -9.24
C SER A 54 3.21 3.96 -8.86
N LEU A 55 4.19 3.62 -9.70
CA LEU A 55 5.62 3.92 -9.42
C LEU A 55 5.90 5.42 -9.35
N VAL A 56 5.11 6.22 -10.08
CA VAL A 56 5.27 7.68 -10.15
C VAL A 56 4.91 8.34 -8.82
N ILE A 57 4.10 7.68 -7.99
CA ILE A 57 3.65 8.23 -6.71
C ILE A 57 4.37 7.61 -5.51
N ASP A 58 5.33 6.70 -5.70
CA ASP A 58 6.00 6.00 -4.60
C ASP A 58 6.68 7.01 -3.65
N ASP A 59 7.38 8.02 -4.17
CA ASP A 59 8.03 9.07 -3.36
C ASP A 59 7.03 9.91 -2.54
N VAL A 60 5.88 10.22 -3.14
CA VAL A 60 4.80 10.98 -2.47
C VAL A 60 4.18 10.15 -1.35
N ILE A 61 3.94 8.86 -1.58
CA ILE A 61 3.38 7.96 -0.56
C ILE A 61 4.40 7.62 0.52
N TRP A 62 5.68 7.53 0.17
CA TRP A 62 6.78 7.37 1.13
C TRP A 62 6.85 8.58 2.08
N SER A 63 6.83 9.79 1.51
CA SER A 63 6.95 11.04 2.27
C SER A 63 5.65 11.42 3.01
N THR A 64 4.49 10.99 2.50
CA THR A 64 3.17 11.32 3.07
C THR A 64 2.21 10.14 2.91
N PRO A 65 2.22 9.16 3.83
CA PRO A 65 1.39 7.95 3.73
C PRO A 65 -0.13 8.25 3.68
N GLU A 66 -0.54 9.34 4.34
CA GLU A 66 -1.92 9.81 4.39
C GLU A 66 -2.35 10.63 3.16
N TYR A 67 -1.54 10.63 2.09
CA TYR A 67 -1.88 11.33 0.86
C TYR A 67 -3.20 10.83 0.30
N GLN A 68 -4.13 11.75 0.05
CA GLN A 68 -5.51 11.40 -0.26
C GLN A 68 -5.66 11.09 -1.76
N PRO A 69 -6.45 10.07 -2.16
CA PRO A 69 -6.62 9.72 -3.58
C PRO A 69 -7.09 10.89 -4.45
N TRP A 70 -7.95 11.77 -3.95
CA TRP A 70 -8.38 12.95 -4.71
C TRP A 70 -7.24 13.94 -4.99
N LYS A 71 -6.24 14.04 -4.09
CA LYS A 71 -5.04 14.85 -4.31
C LYS A 71 -4.18 14.23 -5.39
N ILE A 72 -4.07 12.89 -5.41
CA ILE A 72 -3.40 12.15 -6.48
C ILE A 72 -4.06 12.48 -7.82
N CYS A 73 -5.39 12.42 -7.93
CA CYS A 73 -6.11 12.81 -9.15
C CYS A 73 -5.73 14.24 -9.60
N LYS A 74 -5.75 15.20 -8.68
CA LYS A 74 -5.43 16.61 -8.97
C LYS A 74 -3.99 16.79 -9.46
N ASP A 75 -3.03 16.16 -8.80
CA ASP A 75 -1.62 16.26 -9.18
C ASP A 75 -1.34 15.55 -10.49
N PHE A 76 -2.00 14.43 -10.76
CA PHE A 76 -1.83 13.68 -12.01
C PHE A 76 -2.28 14.50 -13.21
N VAL A 77 -3.39 15.23 -13.08
CA VAL A 77 -3.82 16.19 -14.12
C VAL A 77 -2.79 17.29 -14.29
N ARG A 78 -2.26 17.86 -13.20
CA ARG A 78 -1.28 18.96 -13.26
C ARG A 78 0.07 18.54 -13.86
N GLN A 79 0.54 17.34 -13.54
CA GLN A 79 1.89 16.85 -13.90
C GLN A 79 1.92 16.13 -15.24
N HIS A 80 0.82 15.44 -15.59
CA HIS A 80 0.79 14.56 -16.76
C HIS A 80 -0.31 14.89 -17.75
N GLY A 81 -1.25 15.80 -17.41
CA GLY A 81 -2.34 16.20 -18.30
C GLY A 81 -3.47 15.16 -18.43
N PHE A 82 -3.44 14.08 -17.63
CA PHE A 82 -4.44 13.01 -17.68
C PHE A 82 -5.26 12.95 -16.39
N GLN A 83 -6.57 12.74 -16.55
CA GLN A 83 -7.48 12.60 -15.42
C GLN A 83 -7.56 11.14 -14.96
N LEU A 84 -7.28 10.91 -13.68
CA LEU A 84 -7.53 9.63 -13.01
C LEU A 84 -8.93 9.63 -12.40
N THR A 85 -9.59 8.48 -12.43
CA THR A 85 -10.75 8.24 -11.56
C THR A 85 -10.30 8.10 -10.11
N TYR A 86 -11.20 8.36 -9.17
CA TYR A 86 -10.92 8.17 -7.75
C TYR A 86 -10.47 6.73 -7.45
N LEU A 87 -11.14 5.74 -8.05
CA LEU A 87 -10.80 4.33 -7.87
C LEU A 87 -9.39 4.01 -8.37
N GLN A 88 -8.98 4.57 -9.53
CA GLN A 88 -7.62 4.41 -10.04
C GLN A 88 -6.59 5.01 -9.08
N ALA A 89 -6.83 6.24 -8.59
CA ALA A 89 -5.94 6.89 -7.64
C ALA A 89 -5.84 6.11 -6.32
N TRP A 90 -6.95 5.57 -5.81
CA TRP A 90 -6.96 4.74 -4.62
C TRP A 90 -6.18 3.43 -4.85
N GLN A 91 -6.41 2.73 -5.96
CA GLN A 91 -5.67 1.52 -6.30
C GLN A 91 -4.16 1.78 -6.48
N MET A 92 -3.79 2.93 -7.06
CA MET A 92 -2.40 3.34 -7.19
C MET A 92 -1.77 3.55 -5.81
N LYS A 93 -2.47 4.25 -4.91
CA LYS A 93 -2.03 4.45 -3.52
C LYS A 93 -1.82 3.12 -2.81
N GLU A 94 -2.78 2.21 -2.88
CA GLU A 94 -2.68 0.90 -2.20
C GLU A 94 -1.51 0.07 -2.75
N LYS A 95 -1.30 0.07 -4.08
CA LYS A 95 -0.13 -0.58 -4.69
C LYS A 95 1.20 0.03 -4.28
N ALA A 96 1.26 1.36 -4.16
CA ALA A 96 2.45 2.05 -3.67
C ALA A 96 2.72 1.69 -2.21
N LYS A 97 1.69 1.73 -1.34
CA LYS A 97 1.80 1.29 0.07
C LYS A 97 2.29 -0.16 0.15
N GLU A 98 1.72 -1.07 -0.62
CA GLU A 98 2.14 -2.48 -0.63
C GLU A 98 3.59 -2.66 -1.09
N ARG A 99 4.11 -1.86 -2.04
CA ARG A 99 5.54 -1.94 -2.42
C ARG A 99 6.47 -1.36 -1.35
N ILE A 100 6.10 -0.22 -0.79
CA ILE A 100 6.91 0.51 0.19
C ILE A 100 6.97 -0.24 1.51
N TYR A 101 5.81 -0.65 2.00
CA TYR A 101 5.62 -1.24 3.31
C TYR A 101 5.53 -2.77 3.22
N GLY A 102 5.34 -3.36 2.04
CA GLY A 102 4.98 -4.78 1.97
C GLY A 102 3.52 -5.01 2.34
N GLN A 103 3.09 -6.27 2.25
CA GLN A 103 1.73 -6.65 2.59
C GLN A 103 1.49 -6.65 4.12
N PRO A 104 0.31 -6.18 4.59
CA PRO A 104 -0.08 -6.26 6.00
C PRO A 104 0.16 -7.65 6.62
N LYS A 105 -0.14 -8.71 5.88
CA LYS A 105 0.07 -10.11 6.33
C LYS A 105 1.52 -10.43 6.68
N ASN A 106 2.50 -9.75 6.10
CA ASN A 106 3.92 -9.99 6.39
C ASN A 106 4.32 -9.40 7.75
N TYR A 107 3.71 -8.30 8.17
CA TYR A 107 3.96 -7.71 9.49
C TYR A 107 3.54 -8.64 10.63
N TYR A 108 2.37 -9.28 10.48
CA TYR A 108 1.81 -10.14 11.52
C TYR A 108 2.62 -11.42 11.73
N LYS A 109 3.41 -11.87 10.75
CA LYS A 109 4.31 -13.03 10.90
C LYS A 109 5.37 -12.83 11.98
N LEU A 110 5.70 -11.58 12.34
CA LEU A 110 6.66 -11.28 13.40
C LEU A 110 6.03 -11.30 14.80
N LEU A 111 4.70 -11.20 14.92
CA LEU A 111 3.99 -11.13 16.20
C LEU A 111 4.31 -12.31 17.13
N PRO A 112 4.33 -13.58 16.69
CA PRO A 112 4.70 -14.70 17.57
C PRO A 112 6.08 -14.54 18.19
N TRP A 113 7.06 -14.06 17.41
CA TRP A 113 8.41 -13.82 17.90
C TRP A 113 8.44 -12.66 18.90
N MET A 114 7.74 -11.56 18.60
CA MET A 114 7.61 -10.42 19.51
C MET A 114 6.95 -10.80 20.84
N CYS A 115 5.85 -11.55 20.79
CA CYS A 115 5.15 -12.04 21.99
C CYS A 115 6.08 -12.87 22.89
N LYS A 116 6.88 -13.77 22.30
CA LYS A 116 7.88 -14.55 23.02
C LYS A 116 8.93 -13.65 23.68
N ARG A 117 9.43 -12.63 22.97
CA ARG A 117 10.41 -11.67 23.50
C ARG A 117 9.83 -10.83 24.64
N MET A 118 8.57 -10.43 24.55
CA MET A 118 7.88 -9.69 25.61
C MET A 118 7.77 -10.50 26.89
N ILE A 119 7.34 -11.77 26.81
CA ILE A 119 7.25 -12.68 27.96
C ILE A 119 8.63 -12.91 28.57
N ALA A 120 9.65 -13.15 27.74
CA ALA A 120 11.02 -13.35 28.21
C ALA A 120 11.59 -12.13 28.94
N THR A 121 11.25 -10.92 28.49
CA THR A 121 11.75 -9.66 29.06
C THR A 121 10.98 -9.26 30.31
N ASN A 122 9.67 -9.52 30.35
CA ASN A 122 8.81 -9.21 31.49
C ASN A 122 8.09 -10.48 31.95
N PRO A 123 8.79 -11.36 32.70
CA PRO A 123 8.20 -12.57 33.24
C PRO A 123 6.90 -12.26 33.99
N ARG A 124 5.91 -13.17 33.91
CA ARG A 124 4.57 -13.05 34.49
C ARG A 124 3.64 -12.05 33.77
N SER A 125 4.07 -11.44 32.68
CA SER A 125 3.14 -10.72 31.78
C SER A 125 2.32 -11.75 31.00
N MET A 126 1.06 -11.41 30.73
CA MET A 126 0.17 -12.22 29.89
C MET A 126 0.19 -11.66 28.48
N VAL A 127 0.39 -12.53 27.49
CA VAL A 127 0.29 -12.17 26.08
C VAL A 127 -0.50 -13.27 25.38
N GLU A 128 -1.58 -12.89 24.72
CA GLU A 128 -2.47 -13.80 23.99
C GLU A 128 -2.61 -13.33 22.55
N LEU A 129 -2.38 -14.25 21.62
CA LEU A 129 -2.37 -13.97 20.19
C LEU A 129 -3.33 -14.95 19.51
N SER A 130 -4.40 -14.43 18.93
CA SER A 130 -5.45 -15.22 18.26
C SER A 130 -5.41 -15.08 16.75
N TYR A 131 -5.89 -16.14 16.09
CA TYR A 131 -6.01 -16.24 14.64
C TYR A 131 -7.38 -16.81 14.30
N SER A 132 -7.91 -16.41 13.14
CA SER A 132 -9.09 -17.01 12.54
C SER A 132 -8.80 -18.45 12.10
N ASP A 133 -9.87 -19.20 11.81
CA ASP A 133 -9.78 -20.57 11.28
C ASP A 133 -8.97 -20.64 9.97
N ASP A 134 -8.98 -19.55 9.19
CA ASP A 134 -8.21 -19.41 7.95
C ASP A 134 -6.76 -18.94 8.18
N GLY A 135 -6.30 -18.90 9.43
CA GLY A 135 -4.94 -18.52 9.81
C GLY A 135 -4.64 -17.02 9.70
N HIS A 136 -5.66 -16.16 9.65
CA HIS A 136 -5.47 -14.71 9.65
C HIS A 136 -5.38 -14.19 11.08
N PHE A 137 -4.46 -13.26 11.34
CA PHE A 137 -4.38 -12.61 12.65
C PHE A 137 -5.69 -11.90 12.99
N GLU A 138 -6.19 -12.08 14.21
CA GLU A 138 -7.44 -11.47 14.70
C GLU A 138 -7.21 -10.53 15.87
N GLN A 139 -6.47 -10.98 16.89
CA GLN A 139 -6.30 -10.18 18.10
C GLN A 139 -4.97 -10.44 18.80
N LEU A 140 -4.38 -9.38 19.34
CA LEU A 140 -3.26 -9.44 20.27
C LEU A 140 -3.70 -8.78 21.58
N PHE A 141 -3.75 -9.54 22.66
CA PHE A 141 -3.95 -9.04 24.01
C PHE A 141 -2.64 -9.05 24.80
N VAL A 142 -2.32 -7.94 25.45
CA VAL A 142 -1.11 -7.78 26.27
C VAL A 142 -1.50 -7.22 27.62
N ALA A 143 -1.14 -7.91 28.69
CA ALA A 143 -1.22 -7.41 30.06
C ALA A 143 0.12 -7.53 30.78
N HIS A 144 0.70 -6.39 31.12
CA HIS A 144 2.00 -6.34 31.80
C HIS A 144 1.89 -6.84 33.26
N SER A 145 2.91 -7.58 33.71
CA SER A 145 2.97 -8.13 35.06
C SER A 145 2.80 -7.07 36.15
N ILE A 146 3.37 -5.87 35.92
CA ILE A 146 3.27 -4.74 36.85
C ILE A 146 1.82 -4.25 36.99
N SER A 147 1.08 -4.18 35.89
CA SER A 147 -0.32 -3.74 35.88
C SER A 147 -1.20 -4.76 36.62
N ILE A 148 -1.01 -6.05 36.34
CA ILE A 148 -1.70 -7.15 37.03
C ILE A 148 -1.40 -7.11 38.54
N GLN A 149 -0.11 -7.04 38.92
CA GLN A 149 0.30 -7.07 40.31
C GLN A 149 -0.25 -5.88 41.09
N ARG A 150 -0.17 -4.67 40.52
CA ARG A 150 -0.65 -3.45 41.19
C ARG A 150 -2.17 -3.46 41.39
N PHE A 151 -2.91 -4.05 40.48
CA PHE A 151 -4.35 -4.24 40.65
C PHE A 151 -4.64 -5.21 41.80
N LEU A 152 -4.00 -6.38 41.81
CA LEU A 152 -4.18 -7.39 42.86
C LEU A 152 -3.77 -6.90 44.26
N MET A 153 -2.75 -6.05 44.35
CA MET A 153 -2.31 -5.44 45.61
C MET A 153 -3.16 -4.23 46.03
N GLY A 154 -4.18 -3.85 45.26
CA GLY A 154 -5.00 -2.67 45.52
C GLY A 154 -4.29 -1.33 45.30
N CYS A 155 -3.06 -1.32 44.79
CA CYS A 155 -2.29 -0.11 44.52
C CYS A 155 -2.82 0.67 43.30
N ARG A 156 -3.52 -0.02 42.38
CA ARG A 156 -4.20 0.57 41.22
C ARG A 156 -5.58 -0.09 41.06
N PRO A 157 -6.64 0.47 41.67
CA PRO A 157 -7.97 -0.12 41.61
C PRO A 157 -8.64 -0.01 40.23
N ILE A 158 -8.06 0.76 39.32
CA ILE A 158 -8.55 0.97 37.95
C ILE A 158 -7.53 0.39 36.98
N ILE A 159 -8.04 -0.38 36.01
CA ILE A 159 -7.28 -0.90 34.88
C ILE A 159 -7.69 -0.11 33.64
N ALA A 160 -6.72 0.41 32.89
CA ALA A 160 -6.98 1.00 31.59
C ALA A 160 -6.76 -0.04 30.50
N ILE A 161 -7.70 -0.11 29.55
CA ILE A 161 -7.58 -0.95 28.35
C ILE A 161 -7.58 -0.01 27.16
N ASP A 162 -6.47 0.00 26.43
CA ASP A 162 -6.35 0.69 25.16
C ASP A 162 -6.55 -0.31 24.02
N SER A 163 -7.26 0.09 22.98
CA SER A 163 -7.48 -0.74 21.79
C SER A 163 -7.13 0.01 20.52
N THR A 164 -6.39 -0.64 19.63
CA THR A 164 -6.01 -0.07 18.34
C THR A 164 -6.22 -1.07 17.23
N HIS A 165 -6.83 -0.59 16.14
CA HIS A 165 -6.99 -1.34 14.91
C HIS A 165 -5.71 -1.30 14.08
N MET A 166 -5.22 -2.46 13.65
CA MET A 166 -3.94 -2.57 12.92
C MET A 166 -4.06 -2.50 11.38
N SER A 167 -5.27 -2.38 10.84
CA SER A 167 -5.54 -2.22 9.39
C SER A 167 -6.87 -1.49 9.12
N ASP A 168 -7.20 -1.19 7.86
CA ASP A 168 -8.38 -0.38 7.52
C ASP A 168 -9.64 -1.19 7.17
N PHE A 169 -9.51 -2.46 6.79
CA PHE A 169 -10.62 -3.35 6.42
C PHE A 169 -10.73 -4.49 7.43
N GLN A 170 -11.73 -4.40 8.31
CA GLN A 170 -12.05 -5.35 9.39
C GLN A 170 -10.82 -5.69 10.25
N PRO A 171 -10.37 -4.73 11.06
CA PRO A 171 -8.99 -4.74 11.50
C PRO A 171 -8.79 -5.67 12.68
N PRO A 172 -7.70 -6.43 12.71
CA PRO A 172 -7.33 -7.12 13.91
C PRO A 172 -7.02 -6.11 15.02
N LEU A 173 -7.37 -6.50 16.23
CA LEU A 173 -7.40 -5.65 17.41
C LEU A 173 -6.18 -5.91 18.28
N MET A 174 -5.42 -4.87 18.59
CA MET A 174 -4.44 -4.92 19.68
C MET A 174 -5.07 -4.30 20.92
N MET A 175 -5.14 -5.06 22.01
CA MET A 175 -5.59 -4.60 23.32
C MET A 175 -4.44 -4.59 24.30
N LEU A 176 -4.18 -3.43 24.91
CA LEU A 176 -3.13 -3.25 25.90
C LEU A 176 -3.74 -2.90 27.25
N MET A 177 -3.39 -3.68 28.27
CA MET A 177 -3.75 -3.43 29.65
C MET A 177 -2.62 -2.66 30.35
N ILE A 178 -2.89 -1.40 30.72
CA ILE A 178 -1.94 -0.44 31.31
C ILE A 178 -2.19 -0.26 32.80
#